data_AF-A0A0A1ZPN2-F1
#
_entry.id   AF-A0A0A1ZPN2-F1
#
_cell.length_a   1.000
_cell.length_b   1.000
_cell.length_c   1.000
_cell.angle_alpha   90.00
_cell.angle_beta   90.00
_cell.angle_gamma   90.00
#
_symmetry.space_group_name_H-M   'P 1'
#
loop_
_entity.id
_entity.type
_entity.pdbx_description
1 polymer ?
#
loop_
_entity_poly.entity_id
_entity_poly.type
_entity_poly.pdbx_seq_one_letter_code
_entity_poly.pdbx_strand_id
1 'polypeptide(L)'
;MSILDIAKIGNFVQVNLELSKDRLNKEIIDAINVSSIGKISDFKITDGKGIGVVLQLSNGKEQWFFEDEIDILDENGDVIKKFNDAKDNNLIFDILRKLKYENKNKISELLNPINFFLWLVVSFKDIF
;
A
#
# COMPACT_ATOMS: atom_id res chain seq x y z
N MET A 1 3.71 2.23 -4.88
CA MET A 1 3.13 3.36 -5.63
C MET A 1 2.94 4.51 -4.64
N SER A 2 3.45 5.72 -4.89
CA SER A 2 3.33 6.83 -3.92
C SER A 2 1.90 7.39 -3.95
N ILE A 3 1.34 7.80 -2.80
CA ILE A 3 0.01 8.44 -2.78
C ILE A 3 -0.09 9.65 -3.71
N LEU A 4 1.02 10.35 -3.96
CA LEU A 4 1.07 11.47 -4.89
C LEU A 4 0.69 11.11 -6.34
N ASP A 5 0.94 9.87 -6.76
CA ASP A 5 0.64 9.43 -8.12
C ASP A 5 -0.85 9.12 -8.32
N ILE A 6 -1.55 8.80 -7.22
CA ILE A 6 -2.94 8.32 -7.22
C ILE A 6 -3.90 9.41 -6.73
N ALA A 7 -3.53 10.13 -5.68
CA ALA A 7 -4.34 11.16 -5.05
C ALA A 7 -4.08 12.52 -5.73
N LYS A 8 -5.08 13.04 -6.45
CA LYS A 8 -5.06 14.39 -7.03
C LYS A 8 -5.95 15.34 -6.24
N ILE A 9 -5.63 16.62 -6.27
CA ILE A 9 -6.48 17.68 -5.72
C ILE A 9 -7.87 17.56 -6.36
N GLY A 10 -8.90 17.51 -5.52
CA GLY A 10 -10.29 17.35 -5.94
C GLY A 10 -10.82 15.92 -5.86
N ASN A 11 -9.98 14.90 -5.69
CA ASN A 11 -10.45 13.53 -5.45
C ASN A 11 -11.11 13.40 -4.08
N PHE A 12 -12.00 12.42 -3.97
CA PHE A 12 -12.60 12.01 -2.71
C PHE A 12 -11.79 10.89 -2.08
N VAL A 13 -11.58 10.98 -0.78
CA VAL A 13 -10.92 9.96 0.01
C VAL A 13 -11.75 9.68 1.25
N GLN A 14 -11.63 8.46 1.75
CA GLN A 14 -12.23 8.03 3.00
C GLN A 14 -11.19 8.13 4.11
N VAL A 15 -11.58 8.73 5.23
CA VAL A 15 -10.72 8.87 6.40
C VAL A 15 -10.94 7.68 7.33
N ASN A 16 -9.85 7.04 7.75
CA ASN A 16 -9.88 6.03 8.78
C ASN A 16 -9.79 6.69 10.18
N LEU A 17 -10.92 6.68 10.88
CA LEU A 17 -11.04 7.27 12.20
C LEU A 17 -10.20 6.54 13.25
N GLU A 18 -9.95 5.23 13.12
CA GLU A 18 -9.22 4.45 14.14
C GLU A 18 -7.78 4.92 14.31
N LEU A 19 -7.14 5.32 13.22
CA LEU A 19 -5.75 5.78 13.21
C LEU A 19 -5.61 7.27 13.55
N SER A 20 -6.65 8.06 13.28
CA SER A 20 -6.58 9.53 13.38
C SER A 20 -7.10 10.11 14.70
N LYS A 21 -7.80 9.31 15.53
CA LYS A 21 -8.53 9.76 16.74
C LYS A 21 -7.69 10.61 17.70
N ASP A 22 -6.44 10.23 17.92
CA ASP A 22 -5.62 10.81 19.00
C ASP A 22 -5.25 12.28 18.79
N ARG A 23 -5.24 12.75 17.54
CA ARG A 23 -4.87 14.13 17.19
C ARG A 23 -6.06 15.04 16.92
N LEU A 24 -7.22 14.48 16.63
CA LEU A 24 -8.37 15.24 16.11
C LEU A 24 -9.21 15.85 17.22
N ASN A 25 -9.74 17.04 16.95
CA ASN A 25 -10.74 17.66 17.81
C ASN A 25 -12.07 16.89 17.73
N LYS A 26 -12.84 16.89 18.83
CA LYS A 26 -14.17 16.25 18.90
C LYS A 26 -15.09 16.66 17.75
N GLU A 27 -15.10 17.94 17.39
CA GLU A 27 -15.92 18.44 16.28
C GLU A 27 -15.55 17.82 14.92
N ILE A 28 -14.26 17.53 14.70
CA ILE A 28 -13.80 16.89 13.46
C ILE A 28 -14.13 15.40 13.49
N ILE A 29 -13.97 14.75 14.63
CA ILE A 29 -14.37 13.35 14.85
C ILE A 29 -15.86 13.19 14.56
N ASP A 30 -16.70 14.09 15.06
CA ASP A 30 -18.15 14.08 14.82
C ASP A 30 -18.47 14.30 13.33
N ALA A 31 -17.75 15.19 12.64
CA ALA A 31 -17.92 15.39 11.20
C ALA A 31 -17.54 14.14 10.39
N ILE A 32 -16.47 13.44 10.77
CA ILE A 32 -16.03 12.19 10.11
C ILE A 32 -17.00 11.05 10.41
N ASN A 33 -17.58 10.99 11.62
CA ASN A 33 -18.62 10.03 11.97
C ASN A 33 -19.89 10.22 11.13
N VAL A 34 -20.24 11.46 10.79
CA VAL A 34 -21.38 11.76 9.90
C VAL A 34 -21.04 11.49 8.44
N SER A 35 -19.86 11.91 7.98
CA SER A 35 -19.37 11.70 6.62
C SER A 35 -17.87 11.43 6.67
N SER A 36 -17.49 10.16 6.52
CA SER A 36 -16.08 9.78 6.51
C SER A 36 -15.39 10.11 5.18
N ILE A 37 -16.12 10.65 4.21
CA ILE A 37 -15.61 11.09 2.91
C ILE A 37 -15.21 12.56 3.00
N GLY A 38 -13.97 12.85 2.60
CA GLY A 38 -13.42 14.19 2.47
C GLY A 38 -12.88 14.45 1.06
N LYS A 39 -12.84 15.72 0.65
CA LYS A 39 -12.27 16.13 -0.64
C LYS A 39 -10.85 16.64 -0.43
N ILE A 40 -9.91 16.17 -1.25
CA ILE A 40 -8.52 16.68 -1.20
C ILE A 40 -8.47 18.13 -1.65
N SER A 41 -8.02 19.02 -0.77
CA SER A 41 -7.79 20.44 -1.08
C SER A 41 -6.32 20.74 -1.36
N ASP A 42 -5.40 20.18 -0.59
CA ASP A 42 -3.96 20.47 -0.70
C ASP A 42 -3.09 19.35 -0.09
N PHE A 43 -1.77 19.48 -0.18
CA PHE A 43 -0.78 18.58 0.42
C PHE A 43 0.16 19.35 1.34
N LYS A 44 0.55 18.73 2.45
CA LYS A 44 1.43 19.32 3.46
C LYS A 44 2.63 18.42 3.71
N ILE A 45 3.83 19.00 3.76
CA ILE A 45 5.05 18.27 4.12
C ILE A 45 5.10 18.10 5.64
N THR A 46 5.41 16.89 6.12
CA THR A 46 5.57 16.58 7.55
C THR A 46 7.03 16.29 7.89
N ASP A 47 7.45 16.56 9.14
CA ASP A 47 8.85 16.62 9.59
C ASP A 47 9.61 15.26 9.62
N GLY A 48 9.07 14.21 9.00
CA GLY A 48 9.62 12.84 9.05
C GLY A 48 9.89 12.16 7.71
N LYS A 49 9.72 12.85 6.56
CA LYS A 49 9.63 12.32 5.17
C LYS A 49 8.22 11.96 4.68
N GLY A 50 7.19 12.15 5.50
CA GLY A 50 5.80 11.87 5.11
C GLY A 50 5.13 13.05 4.42
N ILE A 51 4.18 12.75 3.53
CA ILE A 51 3.27 13.73 2.95
C ILE A 51 1.93 13.61 3.65
N GLY A 52 1.46 14.70 4.22
CA GLY A 52 0.11 14.85 4.72
C GLY A 52 -0.82 15.33 3.60
N VAL A 53 -2.06 14.89 3.63
CA VAL A 53 -3.11 15.31 2.70
C VAL A 53 -4.09 16.18 3.45
N VAL A 54 -4.33 17.39 2.95
CA VAL A 54 -5.32 18.33 3.48
C VAL A 54 -6.66 17.99 2.86
N LEU A 55 -7.63 17.70 3.72
CA LEU A 55 -9.00 17.36 3.34
C LEU A 55 -9.96 18.45 3.78
N GLN A 56 -10.84 18.83 2.87
CA GLN A 56 -12.05 19.57 3.19
C GLN A 56 -13.14 18.59 3.62
N LEU A 57 -13.55 18.71 4.87
CA LEU A 57 -14.60 17.90 5.49
C LEU A 57 -15.99 18.45 5.16
N SER A 58 -17.02 17.65 5.41
CA SER A 58 -18.44 18.01 5.18
C SER A 58 -18.90 19.26 5.95
N ASN A 59 -18.25 19.58 7.07
CA ASN A 59 -18.51 20.77 7.88
C ASN A 59 -17.84 22.04 7.32
N GLY A 60 -17.17 21.96 6.18
CA GLY A 60 -16.44 23.07 5.56
C GLY A 60 -15.09 23.39 6.22
N LYS A 61 -14.69 22.66 7.27
CA LYS A 61 -13.37 22.80 7.89
C LYS A 61 -12.34 22.00 7.12
N GLU A 62 -11.11 22.50 7.13
CA GLU A 62 -9.96 21.83 6.57
C GLU A 62 -9.15 21.16 7.67
N GLN A 63 -8.80 19.90 7.46
CA GLN A 63 -7.97 19.12 8.37
C GLN A 63 -7.00 18.29 7.55
N TRP A 64 -5.76 18.21 8.02
CA TRP A 64 -4.75 17.38 7.37
C TRP A 64 -4.65 16.01 8.06
N PHE A 65 -4.41 14.99 7.23
CA PHE A 65 -4.29 13.59 7.60
C PHE A 65 -3.02 13.01 7.00
N PHE A 66 -2.51 11.92 7.58
CA PHE A 66 -1.40 11.19 7.00
C PHE A 66 -1.84 10.31 5.83
N GLU A 67 -0.88 9.98 4.97
CA GLU A 67 -1.07 9.05 3.86
C GLU A 67 -1.65 7.67 4.30
N ASP A 68 -1.32 7.22 5.50
CA ASP A 68 -1.74 5.92 6.05
C ASP A 68 -3.11 5.98 6.74
N GLU A 69 -3.60 7.20 7.03
CA GLU A 69 -4.90 7.45 7.66
C GLU A 69 -6.03 7.58 6.63
N ILE A 70 -5.69 7.64 5.33
CA ILE A 70 -6.63 7.86 4.25
C ILE A 70 -6.64 6.73 3.24
N ASP A 71 -7.83 6.40 2.81
CA ASP A 71 -8.12 5.41 1.79
C ASP A 71 -8.66 6.13 0.55
N ILE A 72 -8.03 5.90 -0.61
CA ILE A 72 -8.48 6.52 -1.86
C ILE A 72 -9.69 5.75 -2.36
N LEU A 73 -10.75 6.47 -2.72
CA LEU A 73 -11.95 5.89 -3.29
C LEU A 73 -11.84 5.86 -4.82
N ASP A 74 -12.30 4.77 -5.43
CA ASP A 74 -12.49 4.69 -6.87
C ASP A 74 -13.79 5.41 -7.30
N GLU A 75 -14.03 5.48 -8.61
CA GLU A 75 -15.24 6.06 -9.21
C GLU A 75 -16.54 5.35 -8.82
N ASN A 76 -16.44 4.12 -8.27
CA ASN A 76 -17.56 3.32 -7.80
C ASN A 76 -17.79 3.45 -6.28
N GLY A 77 -16.93 4.18 -5.57
CA GLY A 77 -16.96 4.34 -4.11
C GLY A 77 -16.30 3.20 -3.33
N ASP A 78 -15.57 2.32 -4.01
CA ASP A 78 -14.79 1.26 -3.39
C ASP A 78 -13.40 1.78 -2.99
N VAL A 79 -12.92 1.35 -1.82
CA VAL A 79 -11.57 1.66 -1.36
C VAL A 79 -10.55 0.96 -2.28
N ILE A 80 -9.74 1.76 -2.97
CA ILE A 80 -8.56 1.27 -3.69
C ILE A 80 -7.58 0.78 -2.64
N LYS A 81 -7.65 -0.52 -2.33
CA LYS A 81 -6.74 -1.17 -1.40
C LYS A 81 -5.32 -0.92 -1.90
N LYS A 82 -4.53 -0.17 -1.12
CA LYS A 82 -3.07 -0.19 -1.26
C LYS A 82 -2.65 -1.65 -1.11
N PHE A 83 -2.16 -2.25 -2.19
CA PHE A 83 -1.50 -3.55 -2.10
C PHE A 83 -0.27 -3.34 -1.23
N ASN A 84 -0.38 -3.68 0.05
CA ASN A 84 0.79 -3.80 0.92
C ASN A 84 1.64 -4.95 0.33
N ASP A 85 2.80 -4.60 -0.23
CA ASP A 85 3.82 -5.47 -0.84
C ASP A 85 4.46 -6.47 0.16
N ALA A 86 3.72 -6.94 1.16
CA ALA A 86 4.21 -7.87 2.18
C ALA A 86 3.55 -9.27 2.13
N LYS A 87 2.51 -9.48 1.30
CA LYS A 87 1.73 -10.73 1.33
C LYS A 87 1.97 -11.70 0.16
N ASP A 88 2.62 -11.27 -0.92
CA ASP A 88 2.84 -12.14 -2.10
C ASP A 88 4.08 -13.04 -2.01
N ASN A 89 5.01 -12.73 -1.10
CA ASN A 89 6.24 -13.51 -0.94
C ASN A 89 5.96 -14.95 -0.50
N ASN A 90 4.95 -15.16 0.35
CA ASN A 90 4.63 -16.48 0.90
C ASN A 90 3.99 -17.41 -0.15
N LEU A 91 3.12 -16.87 -1.01
CA LEU A 91 2.46 -17.66 -2.07
C LEU A 91 3.46 -18.12 -3.14
N ILE A 92 4.34 -17.22 -3.58
CA ILE A 92 5.39 -17.56 -4.55
C ILE A 92 6.36 -18.58 -3.94
N PHE A 93 6.73 -18.41 -2.67
CA PHE A 93 7.58 -19.36 -1.95
C PHE A 93 6.93 -20.74 -1.77
N ASP A 94 5.62 -20.81 -1.51
CA ASP A 94 4.89 -22.07 -1.41
C ASP A 94 4.80 -22.81 -2.76
N ILE A 95 4.62 -22.07 -3.86
CA ILE A 95 4.66 -22.61 -5.22
C ILE A 95 6.06 -23.13 -5.55
N LEU A 96 7.11 -22.38 -5.22
CA LEU A 96 8.51 -22.79 -5.38
C LEU A 96 8.85 -24.03 -4.54
N ARG A 97 8.34 -24.13 -3.30
CA ARG A 97 8.49 -25.34 -2.45
C ARG A 97 7.86 -26.58 -3.06
N LYS A 98 6.79 -26.42 -3.85
CA LYS A 98 6.10 -27.52 -4.52
C LYS A 98 6.84 -28.00 -5.78
N LEU A 99 7.75 -27.20 -6.33
CA LEU A 99 8.58 -27.61 -7.46
C LEU A 99 9.63 -28.63 -6.99
N LYS A 100 9.52 -29.87 -7.49
CA LYS A 100 10.56 -30.89 -7.33
C LYS A 100 11.76 -30.52 -8.20
N TYR A 101 12.69 -29.76 -7.64
CA TYR A 101 13.99 -29.53 -8.28
C TYR A 101 14.84 -30.81 -8.17
N GLU A 102 15.29 -31.34 -9.30
CA GLU A 102 16.31 -32.38 -9.34
C GLU A 102 17.68 -31.71 -9.41
N ASN A 103 18.62 -32.14 -8.57
CA ASN A 103 19.94 -31.53 -8.52
C ASN A 103 20.75 -31.88 -9.79
N LYS A 104 20.92 -30.89 -10.67
CA LYS A 104 21.69 -31.00 -11.91
C LYS A 104 23.09 -30.44 -11.69
N ASN A 105 24.07 -31.33 -11.55
CA ASN A 105 25.46 -30.99 -11.26
C ASN A 105 26.31 -30.69 -12.51
N LYS A 106 25.76 -30.89 -13.72
CA LYS A 106 26.49 -30.69 -14.98
C LYS A 106 26.19 -29.32 -15.57
N ILE A 107 27.25 -28.60 -15.93
CA ILE A 107 27.19 -27.28 -16.58
C ILE A 107 26.36 -27.33 -17.88
N SER A 108 26.46 -28.44 -18.62
CA SER A 108 25.69 -28.67 -19.86
C SER A 108 24.17 -28.67 -19.64
N GLU A 109 23.71 -29.01 -18.44
CA GLU A 109 22.28 -29.06 -18.09
C GLU A 109 21.75 -27.70 -17.59
N LEU A 110 22.65 -26.80 -17.17
CA LEU A 110 22.36 -25.43 -16.74
C LEU A 110 22.34 -24.43 -17.92
N LEU A 111 22.77 -24.84 -19.11
CA LEU A 111 22.67 -24.00 -20.31
C LEU A 111 21.21 -23.82 -20.79
N ASN A 112 20.28 -24.64 -20.32
CA ASN A 112 18.85 -24.38 -20.50
C ASN A 112 18.43 -23.22 -19.60
N PRO A 113 17.92 -22.10 -20.15
CA PRO A 113 17.54 -20.92 -19.37
C PRO A 113 16.60 -21.27 -18.19
N ILE A 114 15.65 -22.17 -18.41
CA ILE A 114 14.68 -22.57 -17.39
C ILE A 114 15.37 -23.31 -16.24
N ASN A 115 16.29 -24.22 -16.54
CA ASN A 115 17.04 -24.95 -15.52
C ASN A 115 17.98 -24.02 -14.73
N PHE A 116 18.59 -23.04 -15.39
CA PHE A 116 19.43 -22.04 -14.75
C PHE A 116 18.64 -21.23 -13.71
N PHE A 117 17.45 -20.74 -14.07
CA PHE A 117 16.59 -20.00 -13.15
C PHE A 117 16.16 -20.84 -11.94
N LEU A 118 15.76 -22.10 -12.15
CA LEU A 118 15.41 -22.99 -11.03
C LEU A 118 16.60 -23.26 -10.10
N TRP A 119 17.79 -23.54 -10.66
CA TRP A 119 19.02 -23.74 -9.87
C TRP A 119 19.40 -22.48 -9.08
N LEU A 120 19.28 -21.31 -9.70
CA LEU A 120 19.59 -20.02 -9.09
C LEU A 120 18.68 -19.74 -7.88
N VAL A 121 17.37 -19.91 -8.04
CA VAL A 121 16.40 -19.69 -6.95
C VAL A 121 16.62 -20.65 -5.79
N VAL A 122 16.92 -21.93 -6.07
CA VAL A 122 17.24 -22.92 -5.02
C VAL A 122 18.55 -22.57 -4.30
N SER A 123 19.55 -22.09 -5.03
CA SER A 123 20.85 -21.71 -4.45
C SER A 123 20.74 -20.51 -3.51
N PHE A 124 19.87 -19.54 -3.82
CA PHE A 124 19.57 -18.44 -2.89
C PHE A 124 18.88 -18.91 -1.61
N LYS A 125 18.07 -19.97 -1.67
CA LYS A 125 17.43 -20.57 -0.49
C LYS A 125 18.44 -21.17 0.49
N ASP A 126 19.58 -21.66 0.01
CA ASP A 126 20.61 -22.26 0.88
C ASP A 126 21.57 -21.21 1.48
N ILE A 127 21.50 -19.94 1.05
CA ILE A 127 22.36 -18.84 1.51
C ILE A 127 21.76 -18.06 2.69
N PHE A 128 20.44 -18.07 2.86
CA PHE A 128 19.70 -17.38 3.93
C PHE A 128 19.08 -18.38 4.91
#